data_AF-A0A9P9DUW7-F1
#
_entry.id   AF-A0A9P9DUW7-F1
#
_cell.length_a   1.000
_cell.length_b   1.000
_cell.length_c   1.000
_cell.angle_alpha   90.00
_cell.angle_beta   90.00
_cell.angle_gamma   90.00
#
_symmetry.space_group_name_H-M   'P 1'
#
loop_
_entity.id
_entity.type
_entity.pdbx_description
1 polymer ?
#
loop_
_entity_poly.entity_id
_entity_poly.type
_entity_poly.pdbx_seq_one_letter_code
_entity_poly.pdbx_strand_id
1 'polypeptide(L)'
;MSTCNLLNLPPELQVQILAFLPVRSLLKFSQVCHHAHILASSSLHTLSLGIHSTDLRGSIDYDPYQVSVLIPDAQTFDYTTLLSFHTALTKSILIRHGSTLRNLDISLWTLTTPTATALSALPALRAVSIRIEDVSHVRAMSRNKIAAQRVEQRHAWTTLTSKAIWASRLNALRIEGAELNSRQLMTLVHKSRWIREIWVSKCALIGRALWDVLGAEEWVGRGASLRVLGVGRCGGRVDEGVLDVVDGLGGLQFLSLQGCSYDGLIDNETIENRNRARWGIPELILPWSSPSSPLVTSTLENDESTFIEVDPVYLGAAAEE
;
A
#
# COMPACT_ATOMS: atom_id res chain seq x y z
N MET A 1 -37.61 -4.32 34.98
CA MET A 1 -37.05 -3.74 33.75
C MET A 1 -36.03 -4.73 33.22
N SER A 2 -36.32 -5.42 32.11
CA SER A 2 -35.37 -6.36 31.50
C SER A 2 -34.23 -5.57 30.88
N THR A 3 -33.01 -5.75 31.39
CA THR A 3 -31.83 -5.15 30.79
C THR A 3 -31.57 -5.82 29.44
N CYS A 4 -31.67 -5.05 28.36
CA CYS A 4 -31.38 -5.55 27.02
C CYS A 4 -29.87 -5.74 26.89
N ASN A 5 -29.39 -6.97 27.02
CA ASN A 5 -27.98 -7.30 26.85
C ASN A 5 -27.68 -7.53 25.36
N LEU A 6 -26.66 -6.85 24.82
CA LEU A 6 -26.19 -7.02 23.45
C LEU A 6 -25.94 -8.50 23.10
N LEU A 7 -25.46 -9.29 24.07
CA LEU A 7 -25.17 -10.72 23.89
C LEU A 7 -26.41 -11.59 23.71
N ASN A 8 -27.61 -11.07 23.99
CA ASN A 8 -28.88 -11.77 23.79
C ASN A 8 -29.43 -11.59 22.37
N LEU A 9 -28.82 -10.73 21.53
CA LEU A 9 -29.21 -10.59 20.13
C LEU A 9 -28.78 -11.83 19.32
N PRO A 10 -29.44 -12.14 18.19
CA PRO A 10 -28.94 -13.12 17.23
C PRO A 10 -27.49 -12.80 16.79
N PRO A 11 -26.61 -13.81 16.61
CA PRO A 11 -25.21 -13.60 16.21
C PRO A 11 -25.05 -12.77 14.94
N GLU A 12 -25.99 -12.85 14.00
CA GLU A 12 -25.97 -12.09 12.75
C GLU A 12 -26.08 -10.58 13.01
N LEU A 13 -26.96 -10.19 13.94
CA LEU A 13 -27.09 -8.79 14.36
C LEU A 13 -25.87 -8.34 15.14
N GLN A 14 -25.30 -9.21 15.99
CA GLN A 14 -24.06 -8.91 16.71
C GLN A 14 -22.91 -8.64 15.72
N VAL A 15 -22.71 -9.51 14.73
CA VAL A 15 -21.68 -9.32 13.69
C VAL A 15 -21.94 -8.05 12.87
N GLN A 16 -23.19 -7.77 12.51
CA GLN A 16 -23.54 -6.53 11.81
C GLN A 16 -23.21 -5.28 12.64
N ILE A 17 -23.49 -5.28 13.94
CA ILE A 17 -23.15 -4.17 14.84
C ILE A 17 -21.63 -4.02 14.97
N LEU A 18 -20.93 -5.14 15.18
CA LEU A 18 -19.48 -5.16 15.38
C LEU A 18 -18.69 -4.80 14.11
N ALA A 19 -19.24 -5.05 12.92
CA ALA A 19 -18.61 -4.71 11.64
C ALA A 19 -18.36 -3.20 11.45
N PHE A 20 -19.06 -2.34 12.19
CA PHE A 20 -18.89 -0.88 12.16
C PHE A 20 -17.94 -0.36 13.24
N LEU A 21 -17.45 -1.22 14.14
CA LEU A 21 -16.58 -0.77 15.21
C LEU A 21 -15.14 -0.55 14.72
N PRO A 22 -14.47 0.52 15.17
CA PRO A 22 -13.02 0.69 15.02
C PRO A 22 -12.26 -0.52 15.56
N VAL A 23 -11.09 -0.83 14.98
CA VAL A 23 -10.31 -2.01 15.36
C VAL A 23 -9.96 -2.01 16.85
N ARG A 24 -9.62 -0.84 17.42
CA ARG A 24 -9.34 -0.71 18.86
C ARG A 24 -10.54 -1.08 19.73
N SER A 25 -11.74 -0.66 19.33
CA SER A 25 -12.98 -0.99 20.06
C SER A 25 -13.31 -2.48 19.93
N LEU A 26 -13.09 -3.06 18.75
CA LEU A 26 -13.27 -4.48 18.50
C LEU A 26 -12.30 -5.35 19.33
N LEU A 27 -11.03 -4.93 19.42
CA LEU A 27 -10.03 -5.60 20.24
C LEU A 27 -10.35 -5.48 21.74
N LYS A 28 -10.81 -4.32 22.22
CA LYS A 28 -11.29 -4.18 23.60
C LYS A 28 -12.51 -5.07 23.88
N PHE A 29 -13.47 -5.12 22.96
CA PHE A 29 -14.62 -6.00 23.07
C PHE A 29 -14.20 -7.48 23.14
N SER A 30 -13.19 -7.88 22.38
CA SER A 30 -12.66 -9.25 22.38
C SER A 30 -12.10 -9.70 23.74
N GLN A 31 -11.80 -8.76 24.65
CA GLN A 31 -11.26 -9.05 25.99
C GLN A 31 -12.35 -9.31 27.03
N VAL A 32 -13.63 -9.07 26.71
CA VAL A 32 -14.74 -9.17 27.68
C VAL A 32 -15.05 -10.63 28.04
N CYS A 33 -15.16 -11.51 27.04
CA CYS A 33 -15.41 -12.94 27.24
C CYS A 33 -15.03 -13.75 25.98
N HIS A 34 -15.04 -15.09 26.09
CA HIS A 34 -14.72 -15.99 24.98
C HIS A 34 -15.66 -15.82 23.77
N HIS A 35 -16.96 -15.64 24.00
CA HIS A 35 -17.93 -15.40 22.92
C HIS A 35 -17.65 -14.07 22.20
N ALA A 36 -17.39 -13.01 22.96
CA ALA A 36 -17.00 -11.71 22.42
C ALA A 36 -15.69 -11.80 21.62
N HIS A 37 -14.75 -12.63 22.05
CA HIS A 37 -13.50 -12.89 21.32
C HIS A 37 -13.75 -13.53 19.94
N ILE A 38 -14.60 -14.55 19.87
CA ILE A 38 -14.96 -15.22 18.61
C ILE A 38 -15.68 -14.25 17.67
N LEU A 39 -16.66 -13.50 18.19
CA LEU A 39 -17.40 -12.51 17.41
C LEU A 39 -16.50 -11.39 16.87
N ALA A 40 -15.64 -10.83 17.73
CA ALA A 40 -14.69 -9.80 17.35
C ALA A 40 -13.78 -10.28 16.22
N SER A 41 -13.20 -11.48 16.39
CA SER A 41 -12.33 -12.08 15.38
C SER A 41 -13.04 -12.32 14.05
N SER A 42 -14.34 -12.63 14.08
CA SER A 42 -15.17 -12.87 12.90
C SER A 42 -15.69 -11.59 12.23
N SER A 43 -15.57 -10.44 12.89
CA SER A 43 -16.15 -9.16 12.43
C SER A 43 -15.10 -8.21 11.84
N LEU A 44 -13.81 -8.58 11.85
CA LEU A 44 -12.74 -7.77 11.29
C LEU A 44 -12.74 -7.88 9.75
N HIS A 45 -13.38 -6.91 9.09
CA HIS A 45 -13.46 -6.85 7.62
C HIS A 45 -12.48 -5.88 6.97
N THR A 46 -12.08 -4.85 7.70
CA THR A 46 -11.11 -3.83 7.26
C THR A 46 -9.96 -3.80 8.25
N LEU A 47 -8.74 -3.89 7.76
CA LEU A 47 -7.53 -3.79 8.57
C LEU A 47 -6.53 -2.91 7.83
N SER A 48 -6.04 -1.86 8.50
CA SER A 48 -4.83 -1.16 8.11
C SER A 48 -3.74 -1.50 9.12
N LEU A 49 -2.64 -2.11 8.67
CA LEU A 49 -1.56 -2.62 9.52
C LEU A 49 -0.22 -2.01 9.12
N GLY A 50 0.45 -1.37 10.07
CA GLY A 50 1.85 -0.94 9.95
C GLY A 50 2.68 -1.45 11.11
N ILE A 51 3.91 -1.90 10.84
CA ILE A 51 4.87 -2.30 11.87
C ILE A 51 6.08 -1.38 11.75
N HIS A 52 6.34 -0.58 12.78
CA HIS A 52 7.36 0.47 12.76
C HIS A 52 8.38 0.25 13.87
N SER A 53 9.63 0.61 13.58
CA SER A 53 10.73 0.61 14.56
C SER A 53 10.88 1.93 15.28
N THR A 54 10.33 3.02 14.72
CA THR A 54 10.41 4.38 15.27
C THR A 54 9.02 4.90 15.59
N ASP A 55 8.94 5.75 16.61
CA ASP A 55 7.68 6.30 17.09
C ASP A 55 7.17 7.37 16.10
N LEU A 56 6.22 7.00 15.25
CA LEU A 56 5.59 7.90 14.26
C LEU A 56 4.53 8.82 14.87
N ARG A 57 4.61 9.13 16.17
CA ARG A 57 3.61 9.88 16.95
C ARG A 57 3.19 11.24 16.40
N GLY A 58 3.84 11.76 15.35
CA GLY A 58 3.49 13.02 14.67
C GLY A 58 2.78 12.91 13.31
N SER A 59 2.64 11.74 12.70
CA SER A 59 2.19 11.62 11.30
C SER A 59 1.00 10.67 11.06
N ILE A 60 0.29 10.28 12.12
CA ILE A 60 -0.82 9.34 12.00
C ILE A 60 -2.10 10.14 11.76
N ASP A 61 -2.48 10.20 10.48
CA ASP A 61 -3.85 10.56 10.09
C ASP A 61 -4.82 9.64 10.85
N TYR A 62 -5.90 10.19 11.42
CA TYR A 62 -6.79 9.49 12.36
C TYR A 62 -7.68 8.45 11.63
N ASP A 63 -7.09 7.42 11.03
CA ASP A 63 -7.84 6.27 10.51
C ASP A 63 -8.23 5.35 11.69
N PRO A 64 -9.53 5.23 12.03
CA PRO A 64 -10.01 4.38 13.12
C PRO A 64 -9.74 2.88 12.91
N TYR A 65 -9.38 2.47 11.68
CA TYR A 65 -9.04 1.09 11.33
C TYR A 65 -7.54 0.81 11.30
N GLN A 66 -6.71 1.83 11.53
CA GLN A 66 -5.26 1.69 11.56
C GLN A 66 -4.75 1.09 12.87
N VAL A 67 -3.96 0.05 12.73
CA VAL A 67 -3.21 -0.62 13.79
C VAL A 67 -1.73 -0.46 13.48
N SER A 68 -1.04 0.31 14.30
CA SER A 68 0.41 0.43 14.25
C SER A 68 1.03 -0.35 15.40
N VAL A 69 1.97 -1.24 15.08
CA VAL A 69 2.77 -1.97 16.08
C VAL A 69 4.15 -1.33 16.13
N LEU A 70 4.47 -0.77 17.29
CA LEU A 70 5.82 -0.28 17.58
C LEU A 70 6.64 -1.43 18.17
N ILE A 71 7.81 -1.69 17.59
CA ILE A 71 8.78 -2.63 18.16
C ILE A 71 9.64 -1.86 19.19
N PRO A 72 9.49 -2.11 20.50
CA PRO A 72 10.32 -1.45 21.50
C PRO A 72 11.78 -1.85 21.32
N ASP A 73 12.67 -0.89 21.52
CA ASP A 73 14.12 -1.08 21.44
C ASP A 73 14.59 -1.76 20.14
N ALA A 74 13.92 -1.47 19.01
CA ALA A 74 14.25 -2.03 17.70
C ALA A 74 15.74 -1.84 17.34
N GLN A 75 16.34 -0.75 17.80
CA GLN A 75 17.76 -0.43 17.68
C GLN A 75 18.71 -1.40 18.39
N THR A 76 18.22 -2.34 19.20
CA THR A 76 19.06 -3.36 19.86
C THR A 76 19.14 -4.66 19.06
N PHE A 77 18.18 -4.90 18.15
CA PHE A 77 18.09 -6.13 17.38
C PHE A 77 18.74 -5.97 16.00
N ASP A 78 19.28 -7.06 15.45
CA ASP A 78 19.77 -7.05 14.07
C ASP A 78 18.62 -7.05 13.05
N TYR A 79 18.92 -6.64 11.82
CA TYR A 79 17.91 -6.57 10.74
C TYR A 79 17.21 -7.92 10.51
N THR A 80 17.94 -9.02 10.59
CA THR A 80 17.40 -10.36 10.34
C THR A 80 16.36 -10.75 11.39
N THR A 81 16.64 -10.47 12.67
CA THR A 81 15.72 -10.71 13.78
C THR A 81 14.47 -9.85 13.64
N LEU A 82 14.64 -8.55 13.37
CA LEU A 82 13.52 -7.64 13.17
C LEU A 82 12.64 -8.09 11.98
N LEU A 83 13.26 -8.45 10.86
CA LEU A 83 12.53 -8.91 9.67
C LEU A 83 11.78 -10.23 9.93
N SER A 84 12.40 -11.15 10.67
CA SER A 84 11.77 -12.41 11.07
C SER A 84 10.56 -12.15 11.97
N PHE A 85 10.69 -11.29 12.97
CA PHE A 85 9.59 -10.87 13.84
C PHE A 85 8.46 -10.22 13.04
N HIS A 86 8.79 -9.23 12.20
CA HIS A 86 7.83 -8.55 11.32
C HIS A 86 7.06 -9.54 10.43
N THR A 87 7.77 -10.49 9.82
CA THR A 87 7.19 -11.55 8.97
C THR A 87 6.27 -12.48 9.77
N ALA A 88 6.73 -12.95 10.94
CA ALA A 88 5.96 -13.85 11.78
C ALA A 88 4.68 -13.18 12.32
N LEU A 89 4.79 -11.93 12.77
CA LEU A 89 3.65 -11.15 13.27
C LEU A 89 2.63 -10.89 12.16
N THR A 90 3.09 -10.40 11.01
CA THR A 90 2.22 -10.16 9.84
C THR A 90 1.49 -11.43 9.43
N LYS A 91 2.23 -12.54 9.25
CA LYS A 91 1.65 -13.84 8.89
C LYS A 91 0.62 -14.30 9.91
N SER A 92 0.91 -14.17 11.21
CA SER A 92 0.00 -14.56 12.30
C SER A 92 -1.32 -13.79 12.23
N ILE A 93 -1.26 -12.47 12.02
CA ILE A 93 -2.44 -11.61 11.89
C ILE A 93 -3.27 -12.01 10.65
N LEU A 94 -2.62 -12.18 9.50
CA LEU A 94 -3.28 -12.57 8.25
C LEU A 94 -3.97 -13.94 8.36
N ILE A 95 -3.33 -14.92 9.01
CA ILE A 95 -3.93 -16.25 9.21
C ILE A 95 -5.11 -16.16 10.17
N ARG A 96 -4.95 -15.44 11.28
CA ARG A 96 -5.98 -15.34 12.33
C ARG A 96 -7.27 -14.70 11.82
N HIS A 97 -7.17 -13.66 11.00
CA HIS A 97 -8.32 -12.89 10.51
C HIS A 97 -8.65 -13.18 9.04
N GLY A 98 -7.95 -14.13 8.41
CA GLY A 98 -7.94 -14.22 6.96
C GLY A 98 -9.28 -14.57 6.32
N SER A 99 -10.14 -15.29 7.04
CA SER A 99 -11.47 -15.67 6.55
C SER A 99 -12.43 -14.49 6.38
N THR A 100 -12.21 -13.38 7.09
CA THR A 100 -13.16 -12.26 7.19
C THR A 100 -12.66 -10.98 6.55
N LEU A 101 -11.34 -10.85 6.36
CA LEU A 101 -10.70 -9.68 5.76
C LEU A 101 -11.16 -9.46 4.31
N ARG A 102 -11.74 -8.28 4.07
CA ARG A 102 -12.21 -7.82 2.75
C ARG A 102 -11.36 -6.66 2.23
N ASN A 103 -10.95 -5.76 3.13
CA ASN A 103 -10.10 -4.63 2.82
C ASN A 103 -8.84 -4.74 3.67
N LEU A 104 -7.69 -4.78 3.02
CA LEU A 104 -6.40 -4.86 3.68
C LEU A 104 -5.51 -3.73 3.18
N ASP A 105 -5.07 -2.88 4.08
CA ASP A 105 -3.94 -1.98 3.86
C ASP A 105 -2.78 -2.46 4.72
N ILE A 106 -1.62 -2.67 4.12
CA ILE A 106 -0.46 -3.19 4.83
C ILE A 106 0.82 -2.49 4.41
N SER A 107 1.51 -1.93 5.40
CA SER A 107 2.88 -1.45 5.30
C SER A 107 3.84 -2.57 5.72
N LEU A 108 4.80 -2.88 4.85
CA LEU A 108 5.81 -3.90 5.06
C LEU A 108 7.21 -3.31 4.80
N TRP A 109 8.24 -3.74 5.52
CA TRP A 109 9.63 -3.44 5.10
C TRP A 109 10.04 -4.22 3.85
N THR A 110 9.48 -5.42 3.68
CA THR A 110 9.62 -6.23 2.47
C THR A 110 8.50 -7.26 2.40
N LEU A 111 8.12 -7.64 1.18
CA LEU A 111 7.22 -8.75 0.97
C LEU A 111 8.03 -10.05 0.95
N THR A 112 7.85 -10.90 1.95
CA THR A 112 8.48 -12.22 2.04
C THR A 112 7.56 -13.32 1.53
N THR A 113 8.13 -14.45 1.12
CA THR A 113 7.37 -15.61 0.61
C THR A 113 6.33 -16.15 1.62
N PRO A 114 6.62 -16.25 2.93
CA PRO A 114 5.61 -16.64 3.93
C PRO A 114 4.43 -15.66 3.99
N THR A 115 4.70 -14.36 3.94
CA THR A 115 3.66 -13.32 3.93
C THR A 115 2.84 -13.37 2.64
N ALA A 116 3.50 -13.47 1.49
CA ALA A 116 2.83 -13.63 0.19
C ALA A 116 1.93 -14.87 0.15
N THR A 117 2.38 -15.99 0.72
CA THR A 117 1.59 -17.21 0.83
C THR A 117 0.33 -16.98 1.67
N ALA A 118 0.48 -16.37 2.85
CA ALA A 118 -0.66 -16.03 3.71
C ALA A 118 -1.63 -15.06 3.03
N LEU A 119 -1.13 -14.01 2.39
CA LEU A 119 -1.92 -13.05 1.61
C LEU A 119 -2.69 -13.74 0.48
N SER A 120 -2.05 -14.66 -0.25
CA SER A 120 -2.69 -15.36 -1.36
C SER A 120 -3.86 -16.25 -0.94
N ALA A 121 -3.91 -16.65 0.33
CA ALA A 121 -4.89 -17.55 0.89
C ALA A 121 -6.13 -16.85 1.51
N LEU A 122 -6.24 -15.52 1.41
CA LEU A 122 -7.36 -14.75 1.98
C LEU A 122 -8.62 -14.86 1.09
N PRO A 123 -9.65 -15.64 1.47
CA PRO A 123 -10.77 -15.94 0.55
C PRO A 123 -11.71 -14.75 0.31
N ALA A 124 -11.81 -13.84 1.27
CA ALA A 124 -12.80 -12.76 1.26
C ALA A 124 -12.26 -11.42 0.73
N LEU A 125 -10.97 -11.35 0.38
CA LEU A 125 -10.30 -10.10 0.04
C LEU A 125 -10.87 -9.49 -1.26
N ARG A 126 -11.08 -8.18 -1.25
CA ARG A 126 -11.65 -7.38 -2.35
C ARG A 126 -10.87 -6.10 -2.61
N ALA A 127 -10.27 -5.51 -1.58
CA ALA A 127 -9.38 -4.37 -1.72
C ALA A 127 -8.07 -4.69 -1.02
N VAL A 128 -6.95 -4.49 -1.72
CA VAL A 128 -5.62 -4.70 -1.16
C VAL A 128 -4.73 -3.52 -1.48
N SER A 129 -4.08 -2.99 -0.45
CA SER A 129 -3.04 -1.99 -0.51
C SER A 129 -1.79 -2.58 0.13
N ILE A 130 -0.70 -2.67 -0.63
CA ILE A 130 0.60 -3.16 -0.16
C ILE A 130 1.62 -2.05 -0.38
N ARG A 131 2.08 -1.47 0.72
CA ARG A 131 3.17 -0.50 0.72
C ARG A 131 4.44 -1.17 1.21
N ILE A 132 5.51 -1.04 0.44
CA ILE A 132 6.84 -1.42 0.85
C ILE A 132 7.55 -0.15 1.33
N GLU A 133 7.78 -0.06 2.63
CA GLU A 133 8.46 1.06 3.26
C GLU A 133 9.97 0.99 2.99
N ASP A 134 10.60 2.16 2.87
CA ASP A 134 12.04 2.23 2.77
C ASP A 134 12.66 1.86 4.12
N VAL A 135 13.56 0.87 4.09
CA VAL A 135 14.23 0.32 5.28
C VAL A 135 15.33 1.26 5.78
N SER A 136 15.60 2.37 5.07
CA SER A 136 16.58 3.40 5.45
C SER A 136 16.39 3.89 6.90
N HIS A 137 15.16 3.88 7.42
CA HIS A 137 14.87 4.25 8.82
C HIS A 137 15.20 3.18 9.86
N VAL A 138 15.37 1.91 9.47
CA VAL A 138 15.52 0.78 10.40
C VAL A 138 16.99 0.45 10.65
N ARG A 139 17.89 0.67 9.67
CA ARG A 139 19.38 0.64 9.78
C ARG A 139 20.03 0.72 8.39
N ALA A 140 21.30 1.16 8.35
CA ALA A 140 22.14 1.01 7.17
C ALA A 140 22.31 -0.49 6.80
N MET A 141 21.68 -0.93 5.72
CA MET A 141 21.82 -2.30 5.21
C MET A 141 23.01 -2.38 4.25
N SER A 142 23.75 -3.50 4.30
CA SER A 142 24.76 -3.76 3.28
C SER A 142 24.11 -3.99 1.92
N ARG A 143 24.80 -3.59 0.84
CA ARG A 143 24.32 -3.78 -0.55
C ARG A 143 23.94 -5.23 -0.84
N ASN A 144 24.69 -6.19 -0.31
CA ASN A 144 24.41 -7.61 -0.47
C ASN A 144 23.06 -8.02 0.15
N LYS A 145 22.72 -7.49 1.34
CA LYS A 145 21.42 -7.76 1.98
C LYS A 145 20.27 -7.13 1.19
N ILE A 146 20.46 -5.92 0.68
CA ILE A 146 19.46 -5.25 -0.18
C ILE A 146 19.22 -6.08 -1.45
N ALA A 147 20.28 -6.56 -2.11
CA ALA A 147 20.16 -7.40 -3.29
C ALA A 147 19.41 -8.72 -2.97
N ALA A 148 19.76 -9.39 -1.89
CA ALA A 148 19.09 -10.62 -1.44
C ALA A 148 17.60 -10.37 -1.13
N GLN A 149 17.27 -9.25 -0.48
CA GLN A 149 15.89 -8.85 -0.20
C GLN A 149 15.08 -8.62 -1.48
N ARG A 150 15.65 -7.95 -2.50
CA ARG A 150 14.99 -7.74 -3.79
C ARG A 150 14.71 -9.08 -4.49
N VAL A 151 15.64 -10.03 -4.42
CA VAL A 151 15.45 -11.38 -4.98
C VAL A 151 14.30 -12.09 -4.26
N GLU A 152 14.30 -12.08 -2.93
CA GLU A 152 13.21 -12.67 -2.13
C GLU A 152 11.86 -12.01 -2.45
N GLN A 153 11.83 -10.68 -2.55
CA GLN A 153 10.61 -9.94 -2.86
C GLN A 153 10.02 -10.31 -4.22
N ARG A 154 10.86 -10.48 -5.25
CA ARG A 154 10.41 -10.94 -6.58
C ARG A 154 9.84 -12.35 -6.54
N HIS A 155 10.43 -13.23 -5.73
CA HIS A 155 9.90 -14.59 -5.53
C HIS A 155 8.56 -14.57 -4.78
N ALA A 156 8.45 -13.72 -3.76
CA ALA A 156 7.22 -13.51 -3.02
C ALA A 156 6.09 -12.96 -3.91
N TRP A 157 6.37 -11.98 -4.79
CA TRP A 157 5.41 -11.49 -5.77
C TRP A 157 4.98 -12.56 -6.78
N THR A 158 5.90 -13.40 -7.23
CA THR A 158 5.58 -14.54 -8.09
C THR A 158 4.62 -15.50 -7.37
N THR A 159 4.88 -15.77 -6.09
CA THR A 159 4.02 -16.61 -5.25
C THR A 159 2.63 -15.99 -5.07
N LEU A 160 2.57 -14.70 -4.73
CA LEU A 160 1.32 -13.98 -4.49
C LEU A 160 0.46 -13.97 -5.75
N THR A 161 1.02 -13.55 -6.89
CA THR A 161 0.27 -13.33 -8.13
C THR A 161 -0.22 -14.64 -8.76
N SER A 162 0.56 -15.71 -8.63
CA SER A 162 0.16 -17.05 -9.09
C SER A 162 -0.92 -17.68 -8.22
N LYS A 163 -0.82 -17.58 -6.89
CA LYS A 163 -1.68 -18.31 -5.94
C LYS A 163 -2.86 -17.54 -5.36
N ALA A 164 -2.95 -16.22 -5.57
CA ALA A 164 -4.01 -15.39 -4.99
C ALA A 164 -5.41 -15.85 -5.38
N ILE A 165 -6.14 -16.47 -4.45
CA ILE A 165 -7.49 -16.99 -4.66
C ILE A 165 -8.53 -15.86 -4.75
N TRP A 166 -8.22 -14.70 -4.16
CA TRP A 166 -9.06 -13.51 -4.18
C TRP A 166 -8.93 -12.69 -5.46
N ALA A 167 -7.96 -12.99 -6.33
CA ALA A 167 -7.67 -12.17 -7.49
C ALA A 167 -8.90 -11.96 -8.40
N SER A 168 -9.80 -12.94 -8.50
CA SER A 168 -11.03 -12.82 -9.30
C SER A 168 -12.11 -11.91 -8.70
N ARG A 169 -11.96 -11.53 -7.44
CA ARG A 169 -12.91 -10.71 -6.67
C ARG A 169 -12.36 -9.31 -6.38
N LEU A 170 -11.18 -9.01 -6.90
CA LEU A 170 -10.44 -7.79 -6.61
C LEU A 170 -11.12 -6.57 -7.24
N ASN A 171 -11.50 -5.62 -6.39
CA ASN A 171 -12.09 -4.34 -6.76
C ASN A 171 -11.07 -3.21 -6.74
N ALA A 172 -10.10 -3.25 -5.84
CA ALA A 172 -9.07 -2.22 -5.72
C ALA A 172 -7.70 -2.84 -5.41
N LEU A 173 -6.69 -2.41 -6.15
CA LEU A 173 -5.31 -2.85 -6.00
C LEU A 173 -4.41 -1.63 -5.89
N ARG A 174 -3.78 -1.43 -4.73
CA ARG A 174 -2.75 -0.40 -4.53
C ARG A 174 -1.43 -1.07 -4.19
N ILE A 175 -0.37 -0.69 -4.90
CA ILE A 175 0.97 -1.23 -4.70
C ILE A 175 1.96 -0.06 -4.70
N GLU A 176 2.75 0.05 -3.66
CA GLU A 176 3.78 1.08 -3.53
C GLU A 176 5.15 0.47 -3.20
N GLY A 177 6.20 0.90 -3.90
CA GLY A 177 7.59 0.54 -3.59
C GLY A 177 7.95 -0.93 -3.87
N ALA A 178 7.19 -1.63 -4.68
CA ALA A 178 7.34 -3.07 -4.90
C ALA A 178 8.33 -3.43 -6.01
N GLU A 179 9.11 -4.50 -5.81
CA GLU A 179 9.86 -5.22 -6.86
C GLU A 179 8.94 -6.15 -7.68
N LEU A 180 7.82 -5.61 -8.17
CA LEU A 180 6.81 -6.28 -9.00
C LEU A 180 6.99 -5.85 -10.46
N ASN A 181 7.03 -6.80 -11.39
CA ASN A 181 7.03 -6.48 -12.82
C ASN A 181 5.62 -6.45 -13.42
N SER A 182 5.49 -5.86 -14.62
CA SER A 182 4.21 -5.74 -15.33
C SER A 182 3.50 -7.08 -15.53
N ARG A 183 4.22 -8.17 -15.86
CA ARG A 183 3.61 -9.51 -16.07
C ARG A 183 2.95 -10.04 -14.79
N GLN A 184 3.61 -9.88 -13.65
CA GLN A 184 3.08 -10.29 -12.36
C GLN A 184 1.84 -9.47 -11.99
N LEU A 185 1.88 -8.14 -12.16
CA LEU A 185 0.73 -7.27 -11.94
C LEU A 185 -0.46 -7.71 -12.81
N MET A 186 -0.21 -7.93 -14.09
CA MET A 186 -1.25 -8.33 -15.04
C MET A 186 -1.81 -9.72 -14.74
N THR A 187 -1.02 -10.63 -14.17
CA THR A 187 -1.53 -11.93 -13.69
C THR A 187 -2.62 -11.76 -12.62
N LEU A 188 -2.55 -10.73 -11.78
CA LEU A 188 -3.61 -10.41 -10.82
C LEU A 188 -4.78 -9.70 -11.50
N VAL A 189 -4.50 -8.70 -12.33
CA VAL A 189 -5.51 -7.85 -12.96
C VAL A 189 -6.38 -8.65 -13.95
N HIS A 190 -5.81 -9.54 -14.75
CA HIS A 190 -6.57 -10.37 -15.70
C HIS A 190 -7.52 -11.36 -15.03
N LYS A 191 -7.25 -11.76 -13.79
CA LYS A 191 -8.15 -12.65 -13.04
C LYS A 191 -9.42 -11.91 -12.63
N SER A 192 -9.37 -10.58 -12.45
CA SER A 192 -10.51 -9.77 -12.01
C SER A 192 -11.27 -9.12 -13.16
N ARG A 193 -12.58 -9.31 -13.19
CA ARG A 193 -13.51 -8.55 -14.05
C ARG A 193 -14.09 -7.31 -13.38
N TRP A 194 -13.80 -7.13 -12.08
CA TRP A 194 -14.47 -6.15 -11.22
C TRP A 194 -13.53 -5.06 -10.72
N ILE A 195 -12.28 -5.07 -11.18
CA ILE A 195 -11.29 -4.10 -10.73
C ILE A 195 -11.70 -2.70 -11.18
N ARG A 196 -11.88 -1.83 -10.20
CA ARG A 196 -12.25 -0.42 -10.35
C ARG A 196 -11.10 0.51 -10.08
N GLU A 197 -10.12 0.03 -9.35
CA GLU A 197 -8.98 0.85 -8.95
C GLU A 197 -7.68 0.06 -9.10
N ILE A 198 -6.74 0.67 -9.82
CA ILE A 198 -5.36 0.25 -9.91
C ILE A 198 -4.50 1.44 -9.55
N TRP A 199 -3.72 1.31 -8.49
CA TRP A 199 -2.73 2.30 -8.09
C TRP A 199 -1.37 1.63 -7.97
N VAL A 200 -0.40 2.11 -8.72
CA VAL A 200 0.97 1.63 -8.67
C VAL A 200 1.88 2.84 -8.50
N SER A 201 2.68 2.85 -7.43
CA SER A 201 3.61 3.93 -7.15
C SER A 201 5.00 3.41 -6.83
N LYS A 202 6.05 4.11 -7.26
CA LYS A 202 7.46 3.79 -6.95
C LYS A 202 7.86 2.34 -7.31
N CYS A 203 7.23 1.74 -8.31
CA CYS A 203 7.52 0.38 -8.74
C CYS A 203 8.43 0.41 -9.98
N ALA A 204 9.75 0.35 -9.78
CA ALA A 204 10.75 0.57 -10.84
C ALA A 204 10.72 -0.44 -12.00
N LEU A 205 10.07 -1.60 -11.81
CA LEU A 205 9.92 -2.64 -12.83
C LEU A 205 8.62 -2.53 -13.63
N ILE A 206 7.81 -1.49 -13.35
CA ILE A 206 6.56 -1.19 -14.05
C ILE A 206 6.82 -0.03 -15.01
N GLY A 207 6.73 -0.32 -16.31
CA GLY A 207 7.01 0.63 -17.38
C GLY A 207 5.95 0.57 -18.47
N ARG A 208 6.38 0.76 -19.72
CA ARG A 208 5.49 0.75 -20.90
C ARG A 208 4.63 -0.51 -21.01
N ALA A 209 5.20 -1.65 -20.63
CA ALA A 209 4.51 -2.95 -20.64
C ALA A 209 3.23 -3.01 -19.78
N LEU A 210 3.02 -2.08 -18.84
CA LEU A 210 1.72 -1.96 -18.16
C LEU A 210 0.65 -1.46 -19.13
N TRP A 211 0.97 -0.40 -19.88
CA TRP A 211 0.05 0.24 -20.82
C TRP A 211 -0.30 -0.67 -21.99
N ASP A 212 0.68 -1.41 -22.52
CA ASP A 212 0.44 -2.38 -23.59
C ASP A 212 -0.64 -3.40 -23.20
N VAL A 213 -0.68 -3.79 -21.91
CA VAL A 213 -1.66 -4.78 -21.44
C VAL A 213 -2.98 -4.13 -21.01
N LEU A 214 -2.97 -2.94 -20.43
CA LEU A 214 -4.21 -2.17 -20.18
C LEU A 214 -4.92 -1.82 -21.50
N GLY A 215 -4.16 -1.62 -22.58
CA GLY A 215 -4.65 -1.38 -23.93
C GLY A 215 -5.08 -2.63 -24.69
N ALA A 216 -4.77 -3.82 -24.19
CA ALA A 216 -5.12 -5.05 -24.86
C ALA A 216 -6.65 -5.21 -24.92
N GLU A 217 -7.18 -5.50 -26.11
CA GLU A 217 -8.62 -5.71 -26.34
C GLU A 217 -9.19 -6.87 -25.50
N GLU A 218 -8.35 -7.85 -25.17
CA GLU A 218 -8.75 -9.02 -24.40
C GLU A 218 -9.04 -8.72 -22.93
N TRP A 219 -8.60 -7.55 -22.41
CA TRP A 219 -8.86 -7.21 -21.02
C TRP A 219 -10.29 -6.68 -20.83
N VAL A 220 -11.15 -7.53 -20.28
CA VAL A 220 -12.56 -7.24 -19.98
C VAL A 220 -12.75 -5.96 -19.13
N GLY A 221 -11.75 -5.57 -18.34
CA GLY A 221 -11.79 -4.36 -17.51
C GLY A 221 -11.62 -3.03 -18.26
N ARG A 222 -11.20 -3.07 -19.53
CA ARG A 222 -10.85 -1.89 -20.35
C ARG A 222 -12.00 -0.89 -20.52
N GLY A 223 -13.25 -1.37 -20.65
CA GLY A 223 -14.36 -0.51 -21.07
C GLY A 223 -15.04 0.32 -19.99
N ALA A 224 -15.42 -0.28 -18.85
CA ALA A 224 -16.34 0.39 -17.90
C ALA A 224 -16.08 0.11 -16.41
N SER A 225 -15.23 -0.87 -16.07
CA SER A 225 -15.02 -1.22 -14.67
C SER A 225 -14.00 -0.30 -14.01
N LEU A 226 -12.88 -0.01 -14.70
CA LEU A 226 -11.79 0.79 -14.17
C LEU A 226 -12.21 2.27 -14.08
N ARG A 227 -12.16 2.81 -12.87
CA ARG A 227 -12.51 4.20 -12.53
C ARG A 227 -11.33 5.00 -12.02
N VAL A 228 -10.39 4.34 -11.36
CA VAL A 228 -9.22 4.99 -10.76
C VAL A 228 -7.97 4.31 -11.30
N LEU A 229 -7.12 5.08 -11.96
CA LEU A 229 -5.81 4.66 -12.42
C LEU A 229 -4.75 5.62 -11.90
N GLY A 230 -3.89 5.13 -11.00
CA GLY A 230 -2.70 5.85 -10.55
C GLY A 230 -1.44 5.13 -11.00
N VAL A 231 -0.60 5.79 -11.78
CA VAL A 231 0.74 5.33 -12.14
C VAL A 231 1.73 6.41 -11.73
N GLY A 232 2.32 6.23 -10.55
CA GLY A 232 3.18 7.23 -9.92
C GLY A 232 4.64 6.81 -9.87
N ARG A 233 5.59 7.66 -10.28
CA ARG A 233 7.04 7.45 -10.06
C ARG A 233 7.56 6.04 -10.42
N CYS A 234 6.99 5.38 -11.43
CA CYS A 234 7.41 4.05 -11.85
C CYS A 234 8.52 4.08 -12.93
N GLY A 235 8.98 5.28 -13.33
CA GLY A 235 10.04 5.46 -14.33
C GLY A 235 9.58 5.28 -15.79
N GLY A 236 8.28 5.04 -16.02
CA GLY A 236 7.69 4.98 -17.35
C GLY A 236 7.65 6.34 -18.04
N ARG A 237 7.77 6.32 -19.37
CA ARG A 237 7.53 7.47 -20.25
C ARG A 237 6.07 7.47 -20.71
N VAL A 238 5.45 8.65 -20.73
CA VAL A 238 4.15 8.88 -21.36
C VAL A 238 4.41 9.27 -22.80
N ASP A 239 4.08 8.37 -23.72
CA ASP A 239 4.13 8.55 -25.18
C ASP A 239 2.71 8.52 -25.77
N GLU A 240 2.58 8.70 -27.09
CA GLU A 240 1.26 8.73 -27.76
C GLU A 240 0.54 7.40 -27.60
N GLY A 241 1.28 6.28 -27.57
CA GLY A 241 0.71 4.96 -27.33
C GLY A 241 0.04 4.87 -25.96
N VAL A 242 0.62 5.47 -24.92
CA VAL A 242 -0.03 5.58 -23.60
C VAL A 242 -1.33 6.38 -23.69
N LEU A 243 -1.34 7.49 -24.42
CA LEU A 243 -2.54 8.31 -24.59
C LEU A 243 -3.65 7.57 -25.36
N ASP A 244 -3.29 6.79 -26.37
CA ASP A 244 -4.20 5.91 -27.12
C ASP A 244 -4.80 4.82 -26.23
N VAL A 245 -4.02 4.28 -25.30
CA VAL A 245 -4.53 3.33 -24.30
C VAL A 245 -5.56 4.01 -23.41
N VAL A 246 -5.27 5.22 -22.92
CA VAL A 246 -6.20 5.98 -22.07
C VAL A 246 -7.48 6.34 -22.81
N ASP A 247 -7.44 6.62 -24.12
CA ASP A 247 -8.66 6.81 -24.92
C ASP A 247 -9.62 5.62 -24.83
N GLY A 248 -9.08 4.41 -24.70
CA GLY A 248 -9.86 3.18 -24.58
C GLY A 248 -10.47 2.96 -23.19
N LEU A 249 -10.07 3.74 -22.18
CA LEU A 249 -10.51 3.62 -20.78
C LEU A 249 -11.68 4.56 -20.47
N GLY A 250 -12.80 4.40 -21.19
CA GLY A 250 -13.93 5.34 -21.14
C GLY A 250 -14.65 5.46 -19.78
N GLY A 251 -14.41 4.56 -18.83
CA GLY A 251 -14.98 4.60 -17.47
C GLY A 251 -14.17 5.40 -16.45
N LEU A 252 -13.04 5.97 -16.85
CA LEU A 252 -12.06 6.54 -15.92
C LEU A 252 -12.56 7.86 -15.32
N GLN A 253 -12.54 7.93 -13.99
CA GLN A 253 -12.95 9.09 -13.19
C GLN A 253 -11.75 9.81 -12.58
N PHE A 254 -10.67 9.06 -12.36
CA PHE A 254 -9.42 9.56 -11.81
C PHE A 254 -8.23 8.98 -12.59
N LEU A 255 -7.33 9.85 -13.04
CA LEU A 255 -6.06 9.48 -13.65
C LEU A 255 -4.93 10.24 -12.96
N SER A 256 -3.95 9.53 -12.42
CA SER A 256 -2.70 10.14 -11.97
C SER A 256 -1.51 9.57 -12.73
N LEU A 257 -0.73 10.46 -13.33
CA LEU A 257 0.53 10.17 -14.00
C LEU A 257 1.73 10.79 -13.26
N GLN A 258 1.56 11.07 -11.97
CA GLN A 258 2.50 11.85 -11.18
C GLN A 258 3.91 11.24 -11.18
N GLY A 259 4.92 12.01 -11.59
CA GLY A 259 6.31 11.54 -11.65
C GLY A 259 6.60 10.52 -12.75
N CYS A 260 5.71 10.36 -13.74
CA CYS A 260 6.09 9.85 -15.05
C CYS A 260 6.88 10.92 -15.81
N SER A 261 7.75 10.49 -16.72
CA SER A 261 8.46 11.40 -17.64
C SER A 261 7.70 11.49 -18.97
N TYR A 262 7.83 12.61 -19.68
CA TYR A 262 7.30 12.74 -21.03
C TYR A 262 8.24 12.08 -22.04
N ASP A 263 7.67 11.55 -23.11
CA ASP A 263 8.38 11.56 -24.38
C ASP A 263 8.39 13.00 -24.91
N GLY A 264 9.53 13.51 -25.39
CA GLY A 264 9.77 14.95 -25.61
C GLY A 264 8.83 15.66 -26.60
N LEU A 265 7.87 14.95 -27.18
CA LEU A 265 6.81 15.44 -28.05
C LEU A 265 5.49 15.70 -27.33
N ILE A 266 5.29 15.16 -26.12
CA ILE A 266 4.06 15.30 -25.34
C ILE A 266 4.33 16.22 -24.18
N ASP A 267 3.52 17.25 -24.05
CA ASP A 267 3.50 18.15 -22.92
C ASP A 267 2.17 18.05 -22.16
N ASN A 268 2.08 18.81 -21.08
CA ASN A 268 0.86 18.89 -20.29
C ASN A 268 -0.32 19.46 -21.07
N GLU A 269 -0.07 20.42 -21.95
CA GLU A 269 -1.11 21.01 -22.78
C GLU A 269 -1.75 19.96 -23.71
N THR A 270 -0.95 19.06 -24.27
CA THR A 270 -1.42 17.94 -25.09
C THR A 270 -2.34 17.01 -24.30
N ILE A 271 -1.94 16.63 -23.08
CA ILE A 271 -2.74 15.75 -22.20
C ILE A 271 -4.04 16.44 -21.77
N GLU A 272 -3.98 17.71 -21.37
CA GLU A 272 -5.15 18.50 -20.96
C GLU A 272 -6.14 18.70 -22.12
N ASN A 273 -5.64 19.04 -23.31
CA ASN A 273 -6.46 19.19 -24.51
C ASN A 273 -7.13 17.87 -24.88
N ARG A 274 -6.41 16.75 -24.80
CA ARG A 274 -6.98 15.41 -25.05
C ARG A 274 -8.02 15.03 -23.99
N ASN A 275 -7.78 15.36 -22.72
CA ASN A 275 -8.76 15.16 -21.66
C ASN A 275 -10.05 15.95 -21.93
N ARG A 276 -9.93 17.24 -22.29
CA ARG A 276 -11.08 18.10 -22.60
C ARG A 276 -11.86 17.63 -23.83
N ALA A 277 -11.16 17.19 -24.86
CA ALA A 277 -11.76 16.83 -26.14
C ALA A 277 -12.32 15.40 -26.19
N ARG A 278 -11.70 14.44 -25.47
CA ARG A 278 -11.98 13.01 -25.64
C ARG A 278 -12.29 12.26 -24.34
N TRP A 279 -11.46 12.42 -23.31
CA TRP A 279 -11.57 11.55 -22.13
C TRP A 279 -12.64 12.00 -21.13
N GLY A 280 -12.74 13.31 -20.87
CA GLY A 280 -13.66 13.86 -19.88
C GLY A 280 -13.39 13.39 -18.45
N ILE A 281 -12.13 13.06 -18.09
CA ILE A 281 -11.77 12.58 -16.75
C ILE A 281 -11.85 13.76 -15.77
N PRO A 282 -12.70 13.68 -14.72
CA PRO A 282 -12.88 14.76 -13.74
C PRO A 282 -11.61 15.09 -12.94
N GLU A 283 -10.90 14.05 -12.47
CA GLU A 283 -9.71 14.22 -11.63
C GLU A 283 -8.46 13.73 -12.37
N LEU A 284 -7.74 14.68 -12.97
CA LEU A 284 -6.52 14.43 -13.72
C LEU A 284 -5.31 15.03 -12.99
N ILE A 285 -4.37 14.19 -12.58
CA ILE A 285 -3.07 14.59 -12.07
C ILE A 285 -2.02 14.33 -13.15
N LEU A 286 -1.46 15.43 -13.66
CA LEU A 286 -0.49 15.42 -14.75
C LEU A 286 0.89 14.89 -14.30
N PRO A 287 1.71 14.42 -15.25
CA PRO A 287 3.12 14.14 -14.96
C PRO A 287 3.85 15.41 -14.52
N TRP A 288 5.01 15.26 -13.89
CA TRP A 288 5.80 16.43 -13.48
C TRP A 288 6.40 17.08 -14.73
N SER A 289 5.87 18.23 -15.12
CA SER A 289 6.57 19.17 -16.00
C SER A 289 7.71 19.79 -15.21
N SER A 290 8.96 19.50 -15.56
CA SER A 290 10.09 20.26 -15.05
C SER A 290 10.98 20.70 -16.19
N PRO A 291 11.47 21.95 -16.12
CA PRO A 291 12.92 22.09 -16.23
C PRO A 291 13.59 23.04 -15.21
N SER A 292 12.93 23.55 -14.14
CA SER A 292 13.52 24.65 -13.36
C SER A 292 12.99 24.91 -11.93
N SER A 293 12.39 23.92 -11.27
CA SER A 293 12.26 23.99 -9.79
C SER A 293 13.53 23.38 -9.19
N PRO A 294 14.20 24.03 -8.22
CA PRO A 294 15.42 23.48 -7.65
C PRO A 294 15.07 22.10 -7.11
N LEU A 295 15.92 21.15 -7.50
CA LEU A 295 15.95 19.79 -7.03
C LEU A 295 15.46 19.71 -5.57
N VAL A 296 14.21 19.29 -5.38
CA VAL A 296 13.93 18.28 -4.35
C VAL A 296 14.45 16.97 -4.95
N THR A 297 15.77 16.91 -5.09
CA THR A 297 16.47 15.65 -4.98
C THR A 297 15.91 15.01 -3.72
N SER A 298 15.48 13.76 -3.84
CA SER A 298 15.59 12.82 -2.75
C SER A 298 17.09 12.60 -2.46
N THR A 299 17.74 13.63 -1.94
CA THR A 299 18.87 13.57 -1.03
C THR A 299 18.22 13.23 0.33
N LEU A 300 18.57 12.22 1.13
CA LEU A 300 19.81 11.46 1.30
C LEU A 300 21.09 12.30 1.20
N GLU A 301 20.95 13.60 1.43
CA GLU A 301 21.99 14.46 1.98
C GLU A 301 21.31 15.14 3.15
N ASN A 302 21.90 14.91 4.32
CA ASN A 302 21.74 15.62 5.58
C ASN A 302 20.99 16.94 5.44
N ASP A 303 19.72 16.96 5.86
CA ASP A 303 19.12 18.17 6.37
C ASP A 303 19.71 18.41 7.77
N GLU A 304 20.94 18.92 7.78
CA GLU A 304 21.63 19.48 8.96
C GLU A 304 21.07 20.87 9.32
N SER A 305 19.93 21.31 8.76
CA SER A 305 19.36 22.63 9.06
C SER A 305 18.28 22.62 10.15
N THR A 306 18.06 21.49 10.83
CA THR A 306 17.22 21.39 12.04
C THR A 306 17.96 20.88 13.28
N PHE A 307 19.27 21.10 13.36
CA PHE A 307 19.99 21.05 14.63
C PHE A 307 20.38 22.46 15.06
N ILE A 308 19.86 22.89 16.21
CA ILE A 308 20.50 23.98 16.96
C ILE A 308 21.74 23.36 17.58
N GLU A 309 22.91 23.61 16.99
CA GLU A 309 24.17 23.31 17.64
C GLU A 309 24.29 24.23 18.87
N VAL A 310 24.09 23.65 20.06
CA VAL A 310 24.30 24.36 21.32
C VAL A 310 25.80 24.37 21.57
N ASP A 311 26.38 25.57 21.58
CA ASP A 311 27.79 25.77 21.90
C ASP A 311 28.13 25.09 23.25
N PRO A 312 29.12 24.18 23.31
CA PRO A 312 29.46 23.45 24.53
C PRO A 312 29.89 24.36 25.69
N VAL A 313 30.19 25.65 25.44
CA VAL A 313 30.39 26.66 26.49
C VAL A 313 29.16 26.81 27.40
N TYR A 314 27.95 26.58 26.89
CA TYR A 314 26.71 26.63 27.69
C TYR A 314 26.45 25.41 28.57
N LEU A 315 27.16 24.30 28.36
CA LEU A 315 27.06 23.10 29.21
C LEU A 315 28.08 23.08 30.36
N GLY A 316 29.04 24.01 30.37
CA GLY A 316 30.12 24.09 31.36
C GLY A 316 29.89 25.03 32.54
N ALA A 317 28.78 25.79 32.58
CA ALA A 317 28.58 26.84 33.60
C ALA A 317 27.68 26.43 34.78
N ALA A 318 27.30 25.16 34.92
CA ALA A 318 26.45 24.67 36.01
C ALA A 318 27.12 23.58 36.86
N ALA A 319 28.43 23.70 37.07
CA ALA A 319 29.19 22.87 38.00
C ALA A 319 30.18 23.73 38.78
N GLU A 320 29.68 24.75 39.48
CA GLU A 320 30.33 25.39 40.63
C GLU A 320 29.29 26.23 41.39
N GLU A 321 28.53 25.54 42.24
CA GLU A 321 28.07 26.00 43.57
C GLU A 321 27.68 24.79 44.43
#